data_AF-A0A933H3I8-F1
#
_entry.id   AF-A0A933H3I8-F1
#
_cell.length_a   1.000
_cell.length_b   1.000
_cell.length_c   1.000
_cell.angle_alpha   90.00
_cell.angle_beta   90.00
_cell.angle_gamma   90.00
#
_symmetry.space_group_name_H-M   'P 1'
#
loop_
_entity.id
_entity.type
_entity.pdbx_description
1 polymer ?
#
loop_
_entity_poly.entity_id
_entity_poly.type
_entity_poly.pdbx_seq_one_letter_code
_entity_poly.pdbx_strand_id
1 'polypeptide(L)'
;MREGKEPSEAVALLVEAESLSALEVEILLGRVARDPVPSTASILDSGVDDGRARVRALFLASLTSVAPERGLVRAAALAWSDPDPSLRRLGLRSLGRLATPEAMGVLAEIARAEFDPEMAELARRILALAQEESSAPAGR
;
A
#
# COMPACT_ATOMS: atom_id res chain seq x y z
N MET A 1 13.06 -28.86 20.05
CA MET A 1 12.19 -27.67 19.89
C MET A 1 12.68 -26.94 18.67
N ARG A 2 11.82 -26.66 17.67
CA ARG A 2 12.18 -25.79 16.55
C ARG A 2 11.84 -24.37 16.99
N GLU A 3 12.84 -23.53 17.23
CA GLU A 3 12.63 -22.08 17.35
C GLU A 3 12.01 -21.62 16.02
N GLY A 4 10.76 -21.18 16.08
CA GLY A 4 10.11 -20.56 14.94
C GLY A 4 10.82 -19.25 14.67
N LYS A 5 11.35 -19.05 13.47
CA LYS A 5 11.93 -17.78 13.06
C LYS A 5 10.93 -16.65 13.33
N GLU A 6 11.40 -15.57 13.93
CA GLU A 6 10.61 -14.38 14.19
C GLU A 6 9.91 -13.91 12.90
N PRO A 7 8.67 -13.38 12.96
CA PRO A 7 7.93 -12.96 11.77
C PRO A 7 8.73 -12.01 10.88
N SER A 8 9.54 -11.14 11.48
CA SER A 8 10.44 -10.21 10.80
C SER A 8 11.58 -10.91 10.06
N GLU A 9 12.24 -11.91 10.65
CA GLU A 9 13.25 -12.71 9.96
C GLU A 9 12.67 -13.52 8.81
N ALA A 10 11.45 -14.05 8.99
CA ALA A 10 10.75 -14.72 7.92
C ALA A 10 10.50 -13.76 6.77
N VAL A 11 9.92 -12.57 6.99
CA VAL A 11 9.67 -11.60 5.90
C VAL A 11 10.97 -11.11 5.26
N ALA A 12 12.02 -10.86 6.04
CA ALA A 12 13.33 -10.44 5.52
C ALA A 12 13.97 -11.51 4.63
N LEU A 13 14.01 -12.77 5.08
CA LEU A 13 14.49 -13.91 4.27
C LEU A 13 13.64 -14.15 3.02
N LEU A 14 12.38 -13.72 3.03
CA LEU A 14 11.43 -13.92 1.95
C LEU A 14 11.49 -12.80 0.90
N VAL A 15 11.92 -11.59 1.26
CA VAL A 15 12.30 -10.54 0.28
C VAL A 15 13.57 -10.96 -0.48
N GLU A 16 14.50 -11.65 0.18
CA GLU A 16 15.72 -12.15 -0.46
C GLU A 16 15.52 -13.42 -1.31
N ALA A 17 14.44 -14.17 -1.08
CA ALA A 17 14.12 -15.36 -1.86
C ALA A 17 13.39 -14.98 -3.16
N GLU A 18 14.11 -14.97 -4.28
CA GLU A 18 13.58 -14.73 -5.64
C GLU A 18 12.42 -15.66 -6.08
N SER A 19 12.08 -16.68 -5.27
CA SER A 19 11.26 -17.83 -5.67
C SER A 19 9.89 -17.96 -5.00
N LEU A 20 9.43 -17.00 -4.20
CA LEU A 20 8.13 -17.14 -3.55
C LEU A 20 6.96 -16.92 -4.48
N SER A 21 5.95 -17.77 -4.32
CA SER A 21 4.63 -17.54 -4.88
C SER A 21 3.93 -16.40 -4.14
N ALA A 22 3.09 -15.67 -4.85
CA ALA A 22 2.30 -14.59 -4.25
C ALA A 22 1.36 -15.06 -3.12
N LEU A 23 0.97 -16.34 -3.13
CA LEU A 23 0.18 -16.94 -2.05
C LEU A 23 0.98 -17.05 -0.75
N GLU A 24 2.27 -17.38 -0.84
CA GLU A 24 3.15 -17.46 0.34
C GLU A 24 3.40 -16.07 0.93
N VAL A 25 3.55 -15.06 0.07
CA VAL A 25 3.62 -13.66 0.48
C VAL A 25 2.32 -13.24 1.17
N GLU A 26 1.16 -13.58 0.60
CA GLU A 26 -0.16 -13.23 1.16
C GLU A 26 -0.41 -13.90 2.53
N ILE A 27 -0.09 -15.18 2.67
CA ILE A 27 -0.19 -15.92 3.94
C ILE A 27 0.71 -15.29 5.00
N LEU A 28 1.95 -14.96 4.62
CA LEU A 28 2.93 -14.38 5.53
C LEU A 28 2.51 -12.98 5.97
N LEU A 29 2.10 -12.13 5.04
CA LEU A 29 1.60 -10.80 5.33
C LEU A 29 0.33 -10.83 6.20
N GLY A 30 -0.54 -11.82 5.98
CA GLY A 30 -1.69 -12.07 6.84
C GLY A 30 -1.33 -12.48 8.27
N ARG A 31 -0.12 -13.01 8.52
CA ARG A 31 0.40 -13.28 9.87
C ARG A 31 1.04 -12.03 10.47
N VAL A 32 1.82 -11.32 9.67
CA VAL A 32 2.50 -10.07 10.05
C VAL A 32 1.51 -8.97 10.46
N ALA A 33 0.37 -8.88 9.77
CA ALA A 33 -0.69 -7.94 10.12
C ALA A 33 -1.39 -8.27 11.46
N ARG A 34 -1.33 -9.54 11.93
CA ARG A 34 -1.92 -9.96 13.21
C ARG A 34 -1.00 -9.72 14.40
N ASP A 35 0.31 -9.72 14.18
CA ASP A 35 1.32 -9.51 15.22
C ASP A 35 2.47 -8.64 14.68
N PRO A 36 2.21 -7.33 14.47
CA PRO A 36 3.18 -6.43 13.88
C PRO A 36 4.30 -6.11 14.89
N VAL A 37 5.45 -6.80 14.76
CA VAL A 37 6.67 -6.38 15.46
C VAL A 37 7.21 -5.07 14.86
N PRO A 38 7.92 -4.20 15.61
CA PRO A 38 8.39 -2.89 15.11
C PRO A 38 9.20 -2.94 13.80
N SER A 39 9.94 -4.04 13.57
CA SER A 39 10.72 -4.26 12.35
C SER A 39 9.86 -4.52 11.10
N THR A 40 8.60 -4.90 11.28
CA THR A 40 7.63 -5.18 10.21
C THR A 40 7.52 -4.01 9.24
N ALA A 41 7.34 -2.79 9.75
CA ALA A 41 7.11 -1.62 8.90
C ALA A 41 8.31 -1.34 7.98
N SER A 42 9.53 -1.61 8.43
CA SER A 42 10.74 -1.39 7.61
C SER A 42 10.90 -2.46 6.53
N ILE A 43 10.54 -3.72 6.81
CA ILE A 43 10.58 -4.79 5.82
C ILE A 43 9.45 -4.60 4.79
N LEU A 44 8.28 -4.16 5.24
CA LEU A 44 7.19 -3.84 4.34
C LEU A 44 7.53 -2.67 3.42
N ASP A 45 8.23 -1.67 3.95
CA ASP A 45 8.68 -0.51 3.19
C ASP A 45 9.69 -0.90 2.10
N SER A 46 10.62 -1.81 2.38
CA SER A 46 11.59 -2.27 1.37
C SER A 46 10.96 -3.09 0.25
N GLY A 47 9.97 -3.95 0.55
CA GLY A 47 9.33 -4.77 -0.49
C GLY A 47 8.37 -4.01 -1.42
N VAL A 48 8.03 -2.75 -1.13
CA VAL A 48 7.34 -1.87 -2.11
C VAL A 48 8.23 -1.58 -3.32
N ASP A 49 9.54 -1.71 -3.17
CA ASP A 49 10.54 -1.48 -4.23
C ASP A 49 10.95 -2.79 -4.96
N ASP A 50 10.29 -3.93 -4.69
CA ASP A 50 10.56 -5.23 -5.37
C ASP A 50 10.33 -5.13 -6.89
N GLY A 51 11.13 -5.83 -7.71
CA GLY A 51 10.99 -5.77 -9.17
C GLY A 51 9.68 -6.36 -9.72
N ARG A 52 8.95 -7.15 -8.94
CA ARG A 52 7.71 -7.83 -9.35
C ARG A 52 6.50 -7.05 -8.88
N ALA A 53 5.68 -6.57 -9.82
CA ALA A 53 4.52 -5.75 -9.50
C ALA A 53 3.57 -6.36 -8.46
N ARG A 54 3.34 -7.67 -8.53
CA ARG A 54 2.47 -8.37 -7.57
C ARG A 54 3.01 -8.35 -6.14
N VAL A 55 4.33 -8.44 -5.96
CA VAL A 55 4.96 -8.39 -4.63
C VAL A 55 4.79 -6.98 -4.06
N ARG A 56 5.14 -5.95 -4.83
CA ARG A 56 4.98 -4.54 -4.44
C ARG A 56 3.55 -4.22 -4.00
N ALA A 57 2.57 -4.74 -4.74
CA ALA A 57 1.16 -4.55 -4.43
C ALA A 57 0.76 -5.11 -3.06
N LEU A 58 1.23 -6.33 -2.76
CA LEU A 58 0.97 -6.99 -1.47
C LEU A 58 1.65 -6.23 -0.33
N PHE A 59 2.92 -5.85 -0.52
CA PHE A 59 3.68 -5.08 0.46
C PHE A 59 3.07 -3.70 0.74
N LEU A 60 2.62 -2.98 -0.29
CA LEU A 60 1.91 -1.72 -0.11
C LEU A 60 0.60 -1.90 0.66
N ALA A 61 -0.20 -2.92 0.31
CA ALA A 61 -1.45 -3.20 1.01
C ALA A 61 -1.23 -3.48 2.50
N SER A 62 -0.19 -4.23 2.83
CA SER A 62 0.18 -4.48 4.23
C SER A 62 0.75 -3.24 4.91
N LEU A 63 1.62 -2.48 4.25
CA LEU A 63 2.23 -1.27 4.82
C LEU A 63 1.16 -0.23 5.19
N THR A 64 0.19 0.01 4.30
CA THR A 64 -0.92 0.94 4.55
C THR A 64 -1.82 0.51 5.71
N SER A 65 -1.86 -0.79 6.04
CA SER A 65 -2.62 -1.31 7.17
C SER A 65 -1.86 -1.22 8.50
N VAL A 66 -0.54 -1.47 8.51
CA VAL A 66 0.24 -1.57 9.76
C VAL A 66 1.01 -0.30 10.10
N ALA A 67 1.30 0.54 9.11
CA ALA A 67 1.99 1.82 9.27
C ALA A 67 1.42 2.84 8.25
N PRO A 68 0.20 3.35 8.50
CA PRO A 68 -0.56 4.19 7.57
C PRO A 68 0.23 5.40 7.04
N GLU A 69 1.05 6.03 7.88
CA GLU A 69 1.87 7.20 7.52
C GLU A 69 2.95 6.84 6.49
N ARG A 70 3.63 5.69 6.67
CA ARG A 70 4.60 5.17 5.69
C ARG A 70 3.88 4.69 4.43
N GLY A 71 2.75 4.02 4.61
CA GLY A 71 1.89 3.56 3.53
C GLY A 71 1.41 4.72 2.65
N LEU A 72 1.09 5.88 3.24
CA LEU A 72 0.73 7.10 2.51
C LEU A 72 1.86 7.54 1.58
N VAL A 73 3.08 7.66 2.10
CA VAL A 73 4.25 8.09 1.32
C VAL A 73 4.49 7.14 0.14
N ARG A 74 4.44 5.82 0.39
CA ARG A 74 4.64 4.81 -0.65
C ARG A 74 3.50 4.76 -1.66
N ALA A 75 2.25 4.87 -1.22
CA ALA A 75 1.08 4.93 -2.10
C ALA A 75 1.13 6.16 -3.02
N ALA A 76 1.55 7.32 -2.50
CA ALA A 76 1.76 8.52 -3.28
C ALA A 76 2.84 8.32 -4.35
N ALA A 77 3.99 7.75 -3.98
CA ALA A 77 5.07 7.47 -4.93
C ALA A 77 4.61 6.58 -6.10
N LEU A 78 3.87 5.49 -5.80
CA LEU A 78 3.31 4.62 -6.85
C LEU A 78 2.31 5.35 -7.73
N ALA A 79 1.37 6.10 -7.14
CA ALA A 79 0.33 6.77 -7.89
C ALA A 79 0.91 7.78 -8.91
N TRP A 80 1.95 8.51 -8.51
CA TRP A 80 2.60 9.51 -9.35
C TRP A 80 3.43 8.94 -10.49
N SER A 81 4.26 7.94 -10.21
CA SER A 81 5.43 7.69 -11.06
C SER A 81 5.69 6.23 -11.39
N ASP A 82 4.83 5.32 -10.96
CA ASP A 82 5.07 3.91 -11.23
C ASP A 82 4.96 3.58 -12.73
N PRO A 83 5.91 2.84 -13.32
CA PRO A 83 5.82 2.44 -14.72
C PRO A 83 4.68 1.45 -14.99
N ASP A 84 4.21 0.69 -13.99
CA ASP A 84 3.07 -0.22 -14.14
C ASP A 84 1.75 0.54 -13.85
N PRO A 85 0.86 0.74 -14.85
CA PRO A 85 -0.41 1.42 -14.65
C PRO A 85 -1.30 0.77 -13.58
N SER A 86 -1.19 -0.55 -13.39
CA SER A 86 -1.93 -1.29 -12.36
C SER A 86 -1.48 -0.87 -10.95
N LEU A 87 -0.18 -0.61 -10.77
CA LEU A 87 0.37 -0.13 -9.51
C LEU A 87 0.09 1.33 -9.26
N ARG A 88 0.07 2.17 -10.31
CA ARG A 88 -0.42 3.54 -10.19
C ARG A 88 -1.87 3.58 -9.68
N ARG A 89 -2.74 2.75 -10.27
CA ARG A 89 -4.14 2.60 -9.84
C ARG A 89 -4.24 2.07 -8.40
N LEU A 90 -3.36 1.14 -8.02
CA LEU A 90 -3.31 0.65 -6.64
C LEU A 90 -2.89 1.75 -5.66
N GLY A 91 -1.90 2.58 -6.01
CA GLY A 91 -1.50 3.75 -5.23
C GLY A 91 -2.68 4.68 -4.98
N LEU A 92 -3.41 5.05 -6.05
CA LEU A 92 -4.62 5.86 -5.93
C LEU A 92 -5.67 5.24 -5.01
N ARG A 93 -5.97 3.94 -5.18
CA ARG A 93 -6.95 3.24 -4.33
C ARG A 93 -6.50 3.16 -2.87
N SER A 94 -5.20 3.02 -2.64
CA SER A 94 -4.62 2.96 -1.30
C SER A 94 -4.70 4.31 -0.60
N LEU A 95 -4.41 5.41 -1.32
CA LEU A 95 -4.65 6.77 -0.83
C LEU A 95 -6.13 7.00 -0.49
N GLY A 96 -7.04 6.55 -1.36
CA GLY A 96 -8.49 6.62 -1.11
C GLY A 96 -8.91 5.88 0.16
N ARG A 97 -8.37 4.67 0.38
CA ARG A 97 -8.65 3.88 1.57
C ARG A 97 -8.10 4.50 2.85
N LEU A 98 -6.96 5.18 2.78
CA LEU A 98 -6.42 5.90 3.94
C LEU A 98 -7.35 7.04 4.36
N ALA A 99 -8.01 7.71 3.40
CA ALA A 99 -9.01 8.75 3.60
C ALA A 99 -8.58 9.89 4.57
N THR A 100 -7.28 10.08 4.78
CA THR A 100 -6.76 11.18 5.60
C THR A 100 -6.75 12.48 4.78
N PRO A 101 -6.79 13.66 5.43
CA PRO A 101 -6.68 14.95 4.72
C PRO A 101 -5.46 15.03 3.80
N GLU A 102 -4.32 14.47 4.21
CA GLU A 102 -3.09 14.42 3.42
C GLU A 102 -3.26 13.53 2.18
N ALA A 103 -3.83 12.33 2.34
CA ALA A 103 -4.07 11.42 1.22
C ALA A 103 -5.06 12.01 0.20
N MET A 104 -6.09 12.70 0.68
CA MET A 104 -7.04 13.43 -0.15
C MET A 104 -6.37 14.61 -0.88
N GLY A 105 -5.45 15.31 -0.21
CA GLY A 105 -4.63 16.34 -0.83
C GLY A 105 -3.82 15.81 -2.01
N VAL A 106 -3.14 14.67 -1.83
CA VAL A 106 -2.39 14.00 -2.90
C VAL A 106 -3.31 13.57 -4.06
N LEU A 107 -4.47 12.98 -3.77
CA LEU A 107 -5.46 12.61 -4.81
C LEU A 107 -5.93 13.83 -5.61
N ALA A 108 -6.15 14.97 -4.94
CA ALA A 108 -6.56 16.21 -5.58
C ALA A 108 -5.45 16.82 -6.45
N GLU A 109 -4.18 16.64 -6.08
CA GLU A 109 -3.03 17.04 -6.90
C GLU A 109 -2.90 16.17 -8.14
N ILE A 110 -2.97 14.84 -8.01
CA ILE A 110 -2.89 13.91 -9.14
C ILE A 110 -4.05 14.18 -10.11
N ALA A 111 -5.27 14.32 -9.60
CA ALA A 111 -6.45 14.66 -10.39
C ALA A 111 -6.29 15.91 -11.28
N ARG A 112 -5.43 16.86 -10.87
CA ARG A 112 -5.18 18.12 -11.58
C ARG A 112 -3.97 18.07 -12.51
N ALA A 113 -2.90 17.38 -12.10
CA ALA A 113 -1.61 17.40 -12.80
C ALA A 113 -1.41 16.20 -13.74
N GLU A 114 -2.21 15.15 -13.60
CA GLU A 114 -2.07 13.93 -14.39
C GLU A 114 -2.38 14.18 -15.88
N PHE A 115 -1.48 13.73 -16.75
CA PHE A 115 -1.65 13.84 -18.21
C PHE A 115 -2.51 12.73 -18.79
N ASP A 116 -2.53 11.55 -18.16
CA ASP A 116 -3.44 10.46 -18.55
C ASP A 116 -4.88 10.78 -18.06
N PRO A 117 -5.83 11.01 -18.98
CA PRO A 117 -7.20 11.37 -18.61
C PRO A 117 -7.92 10.27 -17.82
N GLU A 118 -7.59 8.99 -18.04
CA GLU A 118 -8.20 7.89 -17.27
C GLU A 118 -7.72 7.90 -15.82
N MET A 119 -6.43 8.14 -15.60
CA MET A 119 -5.84 8.22 -14.27
C MET A 119 -6.31 9.46 -13.51
N ALA A 120 -6.45 10.60 -14.21
CA ALA A 120 -7.01 11.82 -13.64
C ALA A 120 -8.48 11.62 -13.20
N GLU A 121 -9.30 11.00 -14.05
CA GLU A 121 -10.69 10.66 -13.73
C GLU A 121 -10.79 9.68 -12.55
N LEU A 122 -9.94 8.66 -12.52
CA LEU A 122 -9.89 7.71 -11.42
C LEU A 122 -9.55 8.41 -10.09
N ALA A 123 -8.55 9.29 -10.09
CA ALA A 123 -8.18 10.06 -8.91
C ALA A 123 -9.35 10.94 -8.40
N ARG A 124 -10.07 11.62 -9.31
CA ARG A 124 -11.26 12.42 -8.96
C ARG A 124 -12.37 11.58 -8.34
N ARG A 125 -12.66 10.41 -8.92
CA ARG A 125 -13.69 9.51 -8.38
C ARG A 125 -13.33 9.01 -6.99
N ILE A 126 -12.09 8.58 -6.80
CA ILE A 126 -11.61 8.09 -5.50
C ILE A 126 -11.65 9.21 -4.46
N LEU A 127 -11.23 10.43 -4.82
CA LEU A 127 -11.32 11.58 -3.95
C LEU A 127 -12.76 11.87 -3.51
N ALA A 128 -13.71 11.85 -4.45
CA ALA A 128 -15.13 12.07 -4.14
C ALA A 128 -15.66 11.02 -3.14
N LEU A 129 -15.34 9.74 -3.36
CA LEU A 129 -15.71 8.66 -2.43
C LEU A 129 -15.10 8.85 -1.04
N ALA A 130 -13.81 9.20 -0.97
CA ALA A 130 -13.14 9.45 0.32
C ALA A 130 -13.72 10.67 1.06
N GLN A 131 -14.14 11.72 0.33
CA GLN A 131 -14.83 12.88 0.89
C GLN A 131 -16.20 12.51 1.46
N GLU A 132 -16.97 11.68 0.77
CA GLU A 132 -18.27 11.18 1.26
C GLU A 132 -18.10 10.37 2.55
N GLU A 133 -17.12 9.48 2.59
CA GLU A 133 -16.83 8.64 3.76
C GLU A 133 -16.35 9.46 4.96
N SER A 134 -15.50 10.47 4.72
CA SER A 134 -15.07 11.42 5.76
C SER A 134 -16.18 12.36 6.24
N SER A 135 -17.22 12.59 5.42
CA SER A 135 -18.34 13.49 5.73
C SER A 135 -19.53 12.75 6.36
N ALA A 136 -19.54 11.42 6.31
CA ALA A 136 -20.57 10.62 6.96
C ALA A 136 -20.49 10.83 8.49
N PRO A 137 -21.61 11.12 9.18
CA PRO A 137 -21.60 11.22 10.63
C PRO A 137 -21.13 9.88 11.20
N ALA A 138 -20.05 9.90 11.98
CA ALA A 138 -19.60 8.74 12.73
C ALA A 138 -20.81 8.13 13.46
N GLY A 139 -21.15 6.90 13.11
CA GLY A 139 -22.35 6.22 13.59
C GLY A 139 -22.46 6.29 15.10
N ARG A 140 -23.69 6.58 15.55
CA ARG A 140 -24.19 6.63 16.93
C ARG A 140 -23.86 5.38 17.74
#